data_AF-A0A382QH23-F1
#
_entry.id   AF-A0A382QH23-F1
#
_cell.length_a   1.000
_cell.length_b   1.000
_cell.length_c   1.000
_cell.angle_alpha   90.00
_cell.angle_beta   90.00
_cell.angle_gamma   90.00
#
_symmetry.space_group_name_H-M   'P 1'
#
loop_
_entity.id
_entity.type
_entity.pdbx_description
1 polymer ?
#
loop_
_entity_poly.entity_id
_entity_poly.type
_entity_poly.pdbx_seq_one_letter_code
_entity_poly.pdbx_strand_id
1 'polypeptide(L)'
;MINFSEQVMPIRIFGLFGLHHGLEIELKSKVKESIQEEAFFDYNNRSYEIQSYSLTGSRRYINVRQIPNPGLYPSKKKLEILPEAS
;
A
#
# COMPACT_ATOMS: atom_id res chain seq x y z
N MET A 1 -28.91 11.05 6.81
CA MET A 1 -27.52 11.35 6.44
C MET A 1 -26.73 10.06 6.58
N ILE A 2 -26.21 9.50 5.47
CA ILE A 2 -25.39 8.29 5.54
C ILE A 2 -24.00 8.75 6.03
N ASN A 3 -23.66 8.41 7.27
CA ASN A 3 -22.29 8.50 7.75
C ASN A 3 -21.46 7.51 6.92
N PHE A 4 -20.72 8.02 5.93
CA PHE A 4 -19.60 7.27 5.38
C PHE A 4 -18.52 7.24 6.46
N SER A 5 -18.65 6.35 7.46
CA SER A 5 -17.47 5.94 8.23
C SER A 5 -16.46 5.49 7.17
N GLU A 6 -15.29 6.15 7.09
CA GLU A 6 -14.26 5.81 6.11
C GLU A 6 -14.08 4.29 6.13
N GLN A 7 -14.54 3.59 5.11
CA GLN A 7 -14.53 2.13 5.14
C GLN A 7 -13.08 1.70 5.07
N VAL A 8 -12.56 1.21 6.18
CA VAL A 8 -11.18 0.78 6.25
C VAL A 8 -11.09 -0.66 5.73
N MET A 9 -10.11 -0.91 4.87
CA MET A 9 -9.97 -2.19 4.19
C MET A 9 -8.66 -2.87 4.59
N PRO A 10 -8.70 -4.01 5.32
CA PRO A 10 -7.48 -4.73 5.64
C PRO A 10 -6.90 -5.35 4.37
N ILE A 11 -5.59 -5.21 4.20
CA ILE A 11 -4.81 -5.80 3.12
C ILE A 11 -3.47 -6.31 3.66
N ARG A 12 -2.84 -7.23 2.93
CA ARG A 12 -1.47 -7.68 3.25
C ARG A 12 -0.45 -7.15 2.25
N ILE A 13 0.62 -6.55 2.74
CA ILE A 13 1.76 -6.11 1.92
C ILE A 13 2.89 -7.13 2.01
N PHE A 14 3.34 -7.64 0.86
CA PHE A 14 4.49 -8.53 0.73
C PHE A 14 5.67 -7.85 0.05
N GLY A 15 6.90 -8.25 0.38
CA GLY A 15 8.13 -7.70 -0.22
C GLY A 15 8.74 -6.52 0.55
N LEU A 16 8.22 -6.23 1.75
CA LEU A 16 8.83 -5.29 2.68
C LEU A 16 10.16 -5.86 3.22
N PHE A 17 11.15 -4.98 3.35
CA PHE A 17 12.50 -5.40 3.75
C PHE A 17 12.48 -5.92 5.19
N GLY A 18 13.01 -7.12 5.41
CA GLY A 18 13.06 -7.74 6.73
C GLY A 18 11.74 -8.36 7.20
N LEU A 19 10.68 -8.31 6.40
CA LEU A 19 9.38 -8.92 6.72
C LEU A 19 9.11 -10.12 5.79
N HIS A 20 9.29 -11.33 6.34
CA HIS A 20 9.03 -12.58 5.64
C HIS A 20 7.54 -12.93 5.55
N HIS A 21 6.76 -12.48 6.54
CA HIS A 21 5.31 -12.60 6.55
C HIS A 21 4.70 -11.27 6.09
N GLY A 22 3.69 -11.33 5.23
CA GLY A 22 3.05 -10.12 4.72
C GLY A 22 2.49 -9.27 5.86
N LEU A 23 2.77 -7.96 5.83
CA LEU A 23 2.32 -7.01 6.83
C LEU A 23 0.85 -6.69 6.61
N GLU A 24 0.00 -6.94 7.60
CA GLU A 24 -1.40 -6.56 7.53
C GLU A 24 -1.54 -5.07 7.86
N ILE A 25 -2.14 -4.31 6.95
CA ILE A 25 -2.36 -2.88 7.11
C ILE A 25 -3.78 -2.52 6.69
N GLU A 26 -4.17 -1.31 7.05
CA GLU A 26 -5.46 -0.75 6.73
C GLU A 26 -5.37 0.32 5.63
N LEU A 27 -6.07 0.09 4.51
CA LEU A 27 -6.21 1.09 3.45
C LEU A 27 -7.48 1.92 3.66
N LYS A 28 -7.34 3.26 3.57
CA LYS A 28 -8.49 4.15 3.46
C LYS A 28 -9.22 3.92 2.13
N SER A 29 -10.54 3.74 2.16
CA SER A 29 -11.35 3.47 0.96
C SER A 29 -11.14 4.46 -0.20
N LYS A 30 -10.89 5.75 0.08
CA LYS A 30 -10.66 6.77 -0.96
C LYS A 30 -9.37 6.54 -1.77
N VAL A 31 -8.44 5.74 -1.25
CA VAL A 31 -7.14 5.47 -1.87
C VAL A 31 -7.21 4.31 -2.87
N LYS A 32 -8.31 3.52 -2.90
CA LYS A 32 -8.47 2.37 -3.82
C LYS A 32 -8.29 2.76 -5.29
N GLU A 33 -8.82 3.92 -5.69
CA GLU A 33 -8.70 4.43 -7.07
C GLU A 33 -7.29 4.93 -7.41
N SER A 34 -6.44 5.13 -6.40
CA SER A 34 -5.05 5.58 -6.58
C SER A 34 -4.05 4.43 -6.61
N ILE A 35 -4.48 3.21 -6.25
CA ILE A 35 -3.63 2.01 -6.32
C ILE A 35 -3.58 1.56 -7.77
N GLN A 36 -2.41 1.75 -8.36
CA GLN A 36 -2.04 1.29 -9.69
C GLN A 36 -0.64 0.69 -9.61
N GLU A 37 -0.30 -0.15 -10.58
CA GLU A 37 1.09 -0.57 -10.75
C GLU A 37 1.98 0.66 -10.87
N GLU A 38 3.21 0.54 -10.38
CA GLU A 38 4.18 1.64 -10.35
C GLU A 38 3.84 2.81 -9.41
N ALA A 39 2.78 2.70 -8.59
CA ALA A 39 2.59 3.63 -7.48
C ALA A 39 3.66 3.40 -6.41
N PHE A 40 4.10 4.49 -5.77
CA PHE A 40 5.12 4.42 -4.72
C PHE A 40 4.52 4.69 -3.34
N PHE A 41 5.11 4.08 -2.32
CA PHE A 41 4.87 4.47 -0.93
C PHE A 41 6.14 4.35 -0.11
N ASP A 42 6.17 5.10 0.98
CA ASP A 42 7.27 5.11 1.93
C ASP A 42 6.84 4.31 3.18
N TYR A 43 7.70 3.40 3.64
CA TYR A 43 7.51 2.64 4.86
C TYR A 43 8.85 2.39 5.53
N ASN A 44 8.94 2.67 6.84
CA ASN A 44 10.14 2.45 7.65
C ASN A 44 11.44 3.00 7.01
N ASN A 45 11.43 4.28 6.62
CA ASN A 45 12.55 4.99 5.96
C ASN A 45 13.02 4.35 4.63
N ARG A 46 12.16 3.56 3.97
CA ARG A 46 12.42 2.96 2.67
C ARG A 46 11.28 3.27 1.73
N SER A 47 11.58 3.33 0.44
CA SER A 47 10.59 3.53 -0.61
C SER A 47 10.33 2.23 -1.35
N TYR A 48 9.07 2.00 -1.68
CA TYR A 48 8.58 0.79 -2.31
C TYR A 48 7.73 1.12 -3.52
N GLU A 49 7.86 0.32 -4.56
CA GLU A 49 7.01 0.34 -5.75
C GLU A 49 6.03 -0.83 -5.71
N ILE A 50 4.76 -0.56 -6.01
CA ILE A 50 3.77 -1.61 -6.23
C ILE A 50 4.08 -2.35 -7.52
N GLN A 51 4.32 -3.65 -7.40
CA GLN A 51 4.56 -4.55 -8.54
C GLN A 51 3.26 -5.22 -9.02
N SER A 52 2.38 -5.58 -8.08
CA SER A 52 1.06 -6.16 -8.37
C SER A 52 0.15 -6.07 -7.15
N TYR A 53 -1.16 -6.16 -7.37
CA TYR A 53 -2.13 -6.12 -6.28
C TYR A 53 -3.41 -6.91 -6.63
N SER A 54 -4.12 -7.35 -5.58
CA SER A 54 -5.52 -7.79 -5.67
C SER A 54 -6.28 -7.17 -4.51
N LEU A 55 -7.29 -6.36 -4.82
CA LEU A 55 -8.15 -5.72 -3.81
C LEU A 55 -9.55 -6.37 -3.71
N THR A 56 -9.77 -7.45 -4.45
CA THR A 56 -11.05 -8.15 -4.52
C THR A 56 -11.05 -9.43 -3.68
N GLY A 57 -12.24 -9.86 -3.25
CA GLY A 57 -12.43 -11.09 -2.48
C GLY A 57 -11.87 -11.04 -1.05
N SER A 58 -11.63 -12.23 -0.49
CA SER A 58 -11.13 -12.44 0.88
C SER A 58 -9.61 -12.39 1.01
N ARG A 59 -8.87 -12.44 -0.11
CA ARG A 59 -7.40 -12.42 -0.15
C ARG A 59 -6.91 -11.14 -0.81
N ARG A 60 -6.94 -10.06 -0.03
CA ARG A 60 -6.49 -8.75 -0.50
C ARG A 60 -5.00 -8.56 -0.21
N TYR A 61 -4.23 -8.22 -1.22
CA TYR A 61 -2.79 -8.08 -1.10
C TYR A 61 -2.21 -7.03 -2.04
N ILE A 62 -1.01 -6.57 -1.69
CA ILE A 62 -0.13 -5.78 -2.53
C ILE A 62 1.26 -6.40 -2.45
N ASN A 63 1.86 -6.71 -3.61
CA ASN A 63 3.25 -7.10 -3.71
C ASN A 63 4.07 -5.87 -4.07
N VAL A 64 5.15 -5.66 -3.33
CA VAL A 64 5.97 -4.47 -3.45
C VAL A 64 7.43 -4.85 -3.63
N ARG A 65 8.20 -3.93 -4.21
CA ARG A 65 9.65 -4.05 -4.32
C ARG A 65 10.29 -2.78 -3.78
N GLN A 66 11.32 -2.94 -2.95
CA GLN A 66 12.11 -1.79 -2.51
C GLN A 66 12.80 -1.13 -3.72
N ILE A 67 12.69 0.19 -3.82
CA ILE A 67 13.42 0.98 -4.80
C ILE A 67 14.55 1.78 -4.14
N PRO A 68 15.81 1.61 -4.57
CA PRO A 68 16.90 2.48 -4.12
C PRO A 68 16.79 3.84 -4.82
N ASN A 69 17.15 4.92 -4.13
CA ASN A 69 17.20 6.28 -4.69
C ASN A 69 15.87 6.73 -5.36
N PRO A 70 14.78 6.87 -4.58
CA PRO A 70 13.45 7.21 -5.10
C PRO A 70 13.40 8.52 -5.92
N GLY A 71 14.33 9.45 -5.68
CA GLY A 71 14.44 10.70 -6.44
C GLY A 71 14.86 10.55 -7.91
N LEU A 72 15.27 9.35 -8.35
CA LEU A 72 15.58 9.06 -9.75
C LEU A 72 14.35 8.59 -10.55
N TYR A 73 13.23 8.35 -9.88
CA TYR A 73 12.00 7.89 -10.51
C TYR A 73 11.06 9.09 -10.71
N PRO A 74 10.37 9.19 -11.86
CA PRO A 74 9.41 10.27 -12.08
C PRO A 74 8.39 10.28 -10.95
N SER A 75 7.95 11.46 -10.53
CA SER A 75 7.03 11.67 -9.42
C SER A 75 5.67 11.02 -9.70
N LYS A 76 5.55 9.72 -9.44
CA LYS A 76 4.29 8.98 -9.48
C LYS A 76 3.54 9.22 -8.18
N LYS A 77 2.21 9.09 -8.22
CA LYS A 77 1.33 9.31 -7.06
C LYS A 77 1.84 8.50 -5.86
N LYS A 78 2.02 9.18 -4.72
CA LYS A 78 2.34 8.54 -3.45
C LYS A 78 1.06 8.03 -2.81
N LEU A 79 1.06 6.76 -2.42
CA LEU A 79 -0.03 6.17 -1.65
C LEU A 79 0.19 6.44 -0.16
N GLU A 80 -0.83 7.03 0.48
CA GLU A 80 -0.87 7.12 1.94
C GLU A 80 -1.34 5.79 2.51
N ILE A 81 -0.45 5.12 3.23
CA ILE A 81 -0.73 3.93 4.00
C ILE A 81 -0.82 4.33 5.48
N LEU A 82 -1.89 3.91 6.15
CA LEU A 82 -1.96 4.07 7.59
C LEU A 82 -1.15 2.96 8.27
N PRO A 83 -0.36 3.29 9.32
CA PRO A 83 0.15 2.29 10.23
C PRO A 83 -1.02 1.51 10.85
N GLU A 84 -0.74 0.28 11.30
CA GLU A 84 -1.69 -0.72 11.83
C GLU A 84 -2.91 -0.13 12.57
N ALA A 85 -4.07 -0.74 12.33
CA ALA A 85 -5.25 -0.54 13.15
C ALA A 85 -4.89 -0.83 14.61
N SER A 86 -5.03 0.17 15.49
CA SER A 86 -5.02 -0.05 16.94
C SER A 86 -6.28 -0.78 17.40
#